data_AF-A0A962EBW5-F1
#
_entry.id   AF-A0A962EBW5-F1
#
_cell.length_a   1.000
_cell.length_b   1.000
_cell.length_c   1.000
_cell.angle_alpha   90.00
_cell.angle_beta   90.00
_cell.angle_gamma   90.00
#
_symmetry.space_group_name_H-M   'P 1'
#
loop_
_entity.id
_entity.type
_entity.pdbx_description
1 polymer ?
#
loop_
_entity_poly.entity_id
_entity_poly.type
_entity_poly.pdbx_seq_one_letter_code
_entity_poly.pdbx_strand_id
1 'polypeptide(L)' 'VEISFDGAPATTYRAAAPFEIDGKAISIHDFDRFLNNTRAASRVRIQAQLYGQGQQSFEFDVRGLEWP' A
#
# COMPACT_ATOMS: atom_id res chain seq x y z
N VAL A 1 -2.33 7.80 0.27
CA VAL A 1 -1.24 6.82 0.08
C VAL A 1 -1.20 6.50 -1.38
N GLU A 2 -0.02 6.52 -1.99
CA GLU A 2 0.14 6.23 -3.41
C GLU A 2 0.66 4.81 -3.54
N ILE A 3 0.00 4.00 -4.36
CA ILE A 3 0.35 2.59 -4.54
C ILE A 3 0.51 2.31 -6.03
N SER A 4 1.67 1.77 -6.43
CA SER A 4 1.91 1.27 -7.78
C SER A 4 2.12 -0.23 -7.81
N PHE A 5 1.76 -0.82 -8.94
CA PHE A 5 1.80 -2.26 -9.19
C PHE A 5 2.69 -2.47 -10.42
N ASP A 6 3.72 -3.31 -10.30
CA ASP A 6 4.66 -3.64 -11.38
C ASP A 6 5.26 -2.43 -12.13
N GLY A 7 5.45 -1.31 -11.43
CA GLY A 7 6.02 -0.08 -12.01
C GLY A 7 5.05 0.75 -12.85
N ALA A 8 3.76 0.38 -12.89
CA ALA A 8 2.70 1.20 -13.47
C ALA A 8 2.52 2.52 -12.70
N PRO A 9 1.85 3.54 -13.29
CA PRO A 9 1.53 4.78 -12.60
C PRO A 9 0.84 4.54 -11.25
N ALA A 10 1.24 5.29 -10.23
CA ALA A 10 0.69 5.13 -8.89
C ALA A 10 -0.78 5.54 -8.85
N THR A 11 -1.56 4.75 -8.12
CA THR A 11 -2.95 5.03 -7.81
C THR A 11 -3.05 5.56 -6.38
N THR A 12 -3.80 6.64 -6.20
CA THR A 12 -4.05 7.18 -4.86
C THR A 12 -5.14 6.36 -4.15
N TYR A 13 -4.77 5.78 -3.02
CA TYR A 13 -5.68 5.16 -2.05
C TYR A 13 -5.90 6.12 -0.87
N ARG A 14 -7.15 6.15 -0.39
CA ARG A 14 -7.49 6.82 0.86
C ARG A 14 -6.90 6.03 2.01
N ALA A 15 -6.21 6.72 2.92
CA ALA A 15 -5.75 6.12 4.17
C ALA A 15 -6.54 6.68 5.34
N ALA A 16 -6.79 5.85 6.34
CA ALA A 16 -7.28 6.32 7.63
C ALA A 16 -6.18 7.17 8.29
N ALA A 17 -6.58 8.13 9.11
CA ALA A 17 -5.63 8.98 9.83
C ALA A 17 -4.73 8.10 10.72
N PRO A 18 -3.44 8.44 10.88
CA PRO A 18 -2.45 7.63 11.61
C PRO A 18 -2.70 7.50 13.12
N PHE A 19 -3.85 7.93 13.63
CA PHE A 19 -4.17 7.97 15.06
C PHE A 19 -4.57 6.61 15.66
N GLU A 20 -4.81 5.56 14.86
CA GLU A 20 -5.32 4.30 15.41
C GLU A 20 -4.23 3.25 15.74
N ILE A 21 -3.01 3.31 15.20
CA ILE A 21 -1.96 2.31 15.50
C ILE A 21 -0.53 2.91 15.44
N ASP A 22 -0.06 3.49 16.54
CA ASP A 22 1.35 3.77 16.92
C ASP A 22 2.29 4.37 15.84
N GLY A 23 1.76 5.03 14.80
CA GLY A 23 2.55 5.54 13.66
C GLY A 23 3.30 4.47 12.85
N LYS A 24 3.08 3.17 13.14
CA LYS A 24 3.77 2.02 12.52
C LYS A 24 2.94 1.30 11.48
N ALA A 25 1.63 1.55 11.46
CA ALA A 25 0.72 0.95 10.49
C ALA A 25 0.00 2.01 9.67
N ILE A 26 -0.31 1.66 8.42
CA ILE A 26 -1.11 2.44 7.50
C ILE A 26 -2.33 1.62 7.15
N SER A 27 -3.50 2.09 7.53
CA SER A 27 -4.77 1.50 7.10
C SER A 27 -5.20 2.17 5.79
N ILE A 28 -5.33 1.38 4.73
CA ILE A 28 -5.87 1.84 3.44
C ILE A 28 -7.32 1.38 3.29
N HIS A 29 -8.16 2.26 2.74
CA HIS A 29 -9.52 1.91 2.33
C HIS A 29 -9.52 1.20 0.97
N ASP A 30 -10.68 0.67 0.58
CA ASP A 30 -10.90 -0.02 -0.70
C ASP A 30 -10.10 -1.32 -0.84
N PHE A 31 -10.20 -2.18 0.19
CA PHE A 31 -9.51 -3.47 0.24
C PHE A 31 -9.72 -4.32 -1.02
N ASP A 32 -10.94 -4.46 -1.52
CA ASP A 32 -11.22 -5.28 -2.71
C ASP A 32 -10.47 -4.79 -3.94
N ARG A 33 -10.38 -3.47 -4.13
CA ARG A 33 -9.64 -2.87 -5.23
C ARG A 33 -8.14 -3.13 -5.07
N PHE A 34 -7.62 -2.92 -3.86
CA PHE A 34 -6.22 -3.21 -3.55
C PHE A 34 -5.89 -4.68 -3.79
N LEU A 35 -6.73 -5.59 -3.31
CA LEU A 35 -6.56 -7.03 -3.42
C LEU A 35 -6.58 -7.47 -4.89
N ASN A 36 -7.55 -7.01 -5.68
CA ASN A 36 -7.64 -7.35 -7.11
C ASN A 36 -6.40 -6.91 -7.89
N ASN A 37 -5.90 -5.70 -7.63
CA ASN A 37 -4.67 -5.22 -8.26
C ASN A 37 -3.44 -6.01 -7.79
N THR A 38 -3.38 -6.36 -6.50
CA THR A 38 -2.25 -7.10 -5.94
C THR A 38 -2.19 -8.53 -6.47
N ARG A 39 -3.34 -9.20 -6.64
CA ARG A 39 -3.45 -10.54 -7.23
C ARG A 39 -2.89 -10.62 -8.66
N ALA A 40 -3.00 -9.53 -9.41
CA ALA A 40 -2.50 -9.44 -10.78
C ALA A 40 -1.03 -8.99 -10.86
N ALA A 41 -0.43 -8.56 -9.75
CA ALA A 41 0.89 -7.95 -9.71
C ALA A 41 1.96 -8.94 -9.24
N SER A 42 3.22 -8.68 -9.62
CA SER A 42 4.39 -9.34 -9.02
C SER A 42 5.03 -8.49 -7.93
N ARG A 43 4.92 -7.17 -8.03
CA ARG A 43 5.47 -6.20 -7.08
C ARG A 43 4.47 -5.11 -6.76
N VAL A 44 4.44 -4.72 -5.49
CA VAL A 44 3.67 -3.58 -5.00
C VAL A 44 4.62 -2.57 -4.37
N ARG A 45 4.52 -1.32 -4.77
CA ARG A 45 5.21 -0.20 -4.11
C ARG A 45 4.19 0.69 -3.43
N ILE A 46 4.44 1.02 -2.17
CA ILE A 46 3.59 1.87 -1.33
C ILE A 46 4.38 3.10 -0.91
N GLN A 47 3.88 4.28 -1.25
CA GLN A 47 4.41 5.57 -0.84
C GLN A 47 3.43 6.24 0.12
N ALA A 48 3.92 6.57 1.32
CA ALA A 48 3.09 7.10 2.39
C ALA A 48 3.86 8.11 3.23
N GLN A 49 3.13 9.09 3.77
CA GLN A 49 3.65 10.02 4.75
C GLN A 49 3.54 9.40 6.14
N LEU A 50 4.68 9.15 6.79
CA LEU A 50 4.75 8.64 8.15
C LEU A 50 5.09 9.77 9.14
N TYR A 51 4.42 9.76 10.29
CA TYR A 51 4.67 10.75 11.34
C TYR A 51 6.11 10.61 11.87
N GLY A 52 6.86 11.72 11.90
CA GLY A 52 8.26 11.74 12.35
C GLY A 52 9.29 11.20 11.35
N GLN A 53 8.87 10.54 10.26
CA GLN A 53 9.79 9.94 9.28
C GLN A 53 9.68 10.54 7.87
N GLY A 54 8.69 11.39 7.62
CA GLY A 54 8.52 12.00 6.29
C GLY A 54 7.81 11.08 5.30
N GLN A 55 8.01 11.35 4.01
CA GLN A 55 7.53 10.46 2.95
C GLN A 55 8.45 9.23 2.89
N GLN A 56 7.84 8.05 3.01
CA GLN A 56 8.52 6.77 2.94
C GLN A 56 8.00 5.97 1.74
N SER A 57 8.88 5.15 1.16
CA SER A 57 8.56 4.25 0.05
C SER A 57 8.96 2.83 0.41
N PHE A 58 8.02 1.90 0.28
CA PHE A 58 8.21 0.48 0.57
C PHE A 58 7.90 -0.33 -0.68
N GLU A 59 8.68 -1.37 -0.95
CA GLU A 59 8.47 -2.28 -2.08
C GLU A 59 8.36 -3.71 -1.57
N PHE A 60 7.36 -4.43 -2.09
CA PHE A 60 7.02 -5.78 -1.68
C PHE A 60 6.96 -6.69 -2.90
N ASP A 61 7.59 -7.86 -2.78
CA ASP A 61 7.37 -8.98 -3.70
C ASP A 61 6.09 -9.70 -3.25
N VAL A 62 5.10 -9.75 -4.13
CA VAL A 62 3.77 -10.32 -3.84
C VAL A 62 3.51 -11.60 -4.64
N ARG A 63 4.53 -12.14 -5.32
CA ARG A 63 4.40 -13.38 -6.08
C ARG A 63 4.19 -14.56 -5.16
N GLY A 64 3.24 -15.42 -5.51
CA GLY A 64 2.95 -16.64 -4.77
C GLY A 64 2.24 -16.39 -3.43
N LEU A 65 1.74 -15.17 -3.17
CA LEU A 65 0.83 -14.95 -2.05
C LEU A 65 -0.47 -15.71 -2.28
N GLU A 66 -0.91 -16.41 -1.25
CA GLU A 66 -2.20 -17.06 -1.20
C GLU A 66 -3.23 -16.08 -0.64
N TRP A 67 -4.42 -16.07 -1.25
CA TRP A 67 -5.49 -15.15 -0.90
C TRP A 67 -6.73 -15.95 -0.48
N PRO A 68 -7.47 -15.51 0.55
CA PRO A 68 -8.74 -16.11 0.91
C PRO A 68 -9.81 -15.94 -0.17
#